data_AF-A0A2A6C1G0-F1
#
_entry.id   AF-A0A2A6C1G0-F1
#
_cell.length_a   1.000
_cell.length_b   1.000
_cell.length_c   1.000
_cell.angle_alpha   90.00
_cell.angle_beta   90.00
_cell.angle_gamma   90.00
#
_symmetry.space_group_name_H-M   'P 1'
#
loop_
_entity.id
_entity.type
_entity.pdbx_description
1 polymer ?
#
loop_
_entity_poly.entity_id
_entity_poly.type
_entity_poly.pdbx_seq_one_letter_code
_entity_poly.pdbx_strand_id
1 'polypeptide(L)'
;MKIRIIHPDHPISIWFEPTEISIAHKFLDTTTPSAVSVISPNISEFISILERLGVEADESSLDSPSALLAFLLSRPPLFPHLDILMVTLDQRGSLLITKELVAEKYKVSECPWGIAHILPPPTIDEIVSVSGAGDNLNSAFLVSLLLGRSLEDSIDLALKAVAYTLGSTDAIACELSQMNITAIPRKSL
;
A
#
# COMPACT_ATOMS: atom_id res chain seq x y z
N MET A 1 -6.19 -21.21 7.23
CA MET A 1 -4.87 -21.14 6.56
C MET A 1 -3.93 -20.38 7.49
N LYS A 2 -2.92 -21.03 8.07
CA LYS A 2 -1.91 -20.36 8.93
C LYS A 2 -0.65 -20.17 8.09
N ILE A 3 -0.46 -18.98 7.54
CA ILE A 3 0.84 -18.62 6.97
C ILE A 3 1.68 -18.13 8.16
N ARG A 4 2.63 -18.98 8.58
CA ARG A 4 3.64 -18.64 9.58
C ARG A 4 4.97 -18.80 8.87
N ILE A 5 5.56 -17.70 8.43
CA ILE A 5 6.99 -17.66 8.11
C ILE A 5 7.61 -16.79 9.19
N ILE A 6 8.28 -17.42 10.14
CA ILE A 6 9.10 -16.76 11.16
C ILE A 6 10.51 -17.27 10.91
N HIS A 7 11.38 -16.42 10.36
CA HIS A 7 12.82 -16.67 10.36
C HIS A 7 13.40 -16.06 11.65
N PRO A 8 14.06 -16.83 12.52
CA PRO A 8 14.49 -16.37 13.85
C PRO A 8 15.40 -15.14 13.82
N ASP A 9 16.19 -14.97 12.76
CA ASP A 9 17.26 -13.96 12.68
C ASP A 9 16.89 -12.70 11.87
N HIS A 10 15.69 -12.64 11.30
CA HIS A 10 15.22 -11.50 10.51
C HIS A 10 13.76 -11.23 10.85
N PRO A 11 13.40 -10.06 11.44
CA PRO A 11 12.00 -9.71 11.61
C PRO A 11 11.36 -9.65 10.21
N ILE A 12 10.47 -10.59 9.92
CA ILE A 12 9.78 -10.67 8.63
C ILE A 12 8.55 -9.76 8.71
N SER A 13 8.53 -8.71 7.90
CA SER A 13 7.33 -7.92 7.66
C SER A 13 6.32 -8.73 6.84
N ILE A 14 5.08 -8.83 7.33
CA ILE A 14 4.01 -9.53 6.63
C ILE A 14 3.11 -8.50 5.96
N TRP A 15 3.02 -8.60 4.64
CA TRP A 15 2.12 -7.80 3.81
C TRP A 15 0.82 -8.58 3.56
N PHE A 16 -0.32 -7.96 3.89
CA PHE A 16 -1.64 -8.49 3.61
C PHE A 16 -2.36 -7.61 2.57
N GLU A 17 -2.59 -8.18 1.38
CA GLU A 17 -3.40 -7.59 0.31
C GLU A 17 -4.78 -8.28 0.34
N PRO A 18 -5.86 -7.56 0.69
CA PRO A 18 -7.22 -8.09 0.80
C PRO A 18 -7.77 -8.81 -0.43
N THR A 19 -7.50 -8.31 -1.64
CA THR A 19 -8.03 -8.77 -2.95
C THR A 19 -9.56 -8.74 -3.14
N GLU A 20 -10.34 -8.92 -2.07
CA GLU A 20 -11.80 -9.07 -2.09
C GLU A 20 -12.43 -8.47 -0.82
N ILE A 21 -13.50 -7.69 -0.98
CA ILE A 21 -14.19 -6.99 0.12
C ILE A 21 -14.62 -7.97 1.22
N SER A 22 -15.19 -9.12 0.84
CA SER A 22 -15.72 -10.12 1.78
C SER A 22 -14.67 -10.73 2.71
N ILE A 23 -13.39 -10.58 2.38
CA ILE A 23 -12.27 -11.14 3.15
C ILE A 23 -11.28 -10.08 3.63
N ALA A 24 -11.52 -8.80 3.35
CA ALA A 24 -10.59 -7.72 3.64
C ALA A 24 -10.26 -7.57 5.13
N HIS A 25 -11.21 -7.89 5.99
CA HIS A 25 -11.04 -7.83 7.43
C HIS A 25 -10.48 -9.11 8.05
N LYS A 26 -10.27 -10.20 7.27
CA LYS A 26 -9.93 -11.52 7.83
C LYS A 26 -8.61 -11.56 8.61
N PHE A 27 -7.68 -10.65 8.33
CA PHE A 27 -6.45 -10.56 9.12
C PHE A 27 -6.74 -10.25 10.60
N LEU A 28 -7.84 -9.54 10.89
CA LEU A 28 -8.33 -9.23 12.24
C LEU A 28 -8.90 -10.46 12.96
N ASP A 29 -9.44 -11.43 12.22
CA ASP A 29 -10.02 -12.65 12.79
C ASP A 29 -8.97 -13.72 13.11
N THR A 30 -7.68 -13.43 12.87
CA THR A 30 -6.58 -14.34 13.21
C THR A 30 -6.24 -14.27 14.70
N THR A 31 -5.54 -15.30 15.23
CA THR A 31 -5.03 -15.28 16.61
C THR A 31 -3.90 -14.28 16.83
N THR A 32 -3.34 -13.71 15.75
CA THR A 32 -2.19 -12.80 15.79
C THR A 32 -2.34 -11.72 14.71
N PRO A 33 -3.33 -10.81 14.80
CA PRO A 33 -3.51 -9.75 13.80
C PRO A 33 -2.28 -8.85 13.69
N SER A 34 -1.59 -8.63 14.81
CA SER A 34 -0.34 -7.85 14.89
C SER A 34 0.86 -8.48 14.18
N ALA A 35 0.73 -9.71 13.65
CA ALA A 35 1.76 -10.28 12.79
C ALA A 35 1.79 -9.61 11.42
N VAL A 36 0.66 -9.07 10.95
CA VAL A 36 0.59 -8.26 9.72
C VAL A 36 1.16 -6.88 10.03
N SER A 37 2.19 -6.47 9.31
CA SER A 37 2.82 -5.15 9.46
C SER A 37 2.52 -4.21 8.30
N VAL A 38 2.03 -4.73 7.17
CA VAL A 38 1.63 -3.93 6.02
C VAL A 38 0.26 -4.37 5.52
N ILE A 39 -0.63 -3.42 5.25
CA ILE A 39 -1.87 -3.66 4.49
C ILE A 39 -2.04 -2.67 3.36
N SER A 40 -2.63 -3.10 2.25
CA SER A 40 -2.80 -2.30 1.03
C SER A 40 -4.22 -2.30 0.40
N PRO A 41 -5.30 -2.14 1.20
CA PRO A 41 -6.66 -2.23 0.68
C PRO A 41 -6.98 -1.16 -0.38
N ASN A 42 -7.91 -1.46 -1.28
CA ASN A 42 -8.67 -0.39 -1.94
C ASN A 42 -9.71 0.23 -0.99
N ILE A 43 -10.33 1.33 -1.39
CA ILE A 43 -11.26 2.05 -0.52
C ILE A 43 -12.48 1.21 -0.09
N SER A 44 -13.01 0.37 -0.97
CA SER A 44 -14.17 -0.48 -0.67
C SER A 44 -13.82 -1.57 0.36
N GLU A 45 -12.63 -2.15 0.24
CA GLU A 45 -12.08 -3.10 1.22
C GLU A 45 -11.78 -2.41 2.55
N PHE A 46 -11.23 -1.19 2.51
CA PHE A 46 -10.96 -0.41 3.71
C PHE A 46 -12.25 -0.05 4.46
N ILE A 47 -13.33 0.30 3.75
CA ILE A 47 -14.65 0.50 4.33
C ILE A 47 -15.12 -0.78 5.05
N SER A 48 -15.01 -1.95 4.41
CA SER A 48 -15.38 -3.21 5.06
C SER A 48 -14.54 -3.50 6.33
N ILE A 49 -13.26 -3.12 6.32
CA ILE A 49 -12.40 -3.19 7.51
C ILE A 49 -12.89 -2.25 8.62
N LEU A 50 -13.26 -1.01 8.28
CA LEU A 50 -13.80 -0.04 9.25
C LEU A 50 -15.12 -0.53 9.86
N GLU A 51 -16.03 -1.05 9.03
CA GLU A 51 -17.30 -1.65 9.47
C GLU A 51 -17.06 -2.80 10.45
N ARG A 52 -16.10 -3.68 10.14
CA ARG A 52 -15.75 -4.80 11.03
C ARG A 52 -15.27 -4.33 12.40
N LEU A 53 -14.61 -3.18 12.45
CA LEU A 53 -14.14 -2.53 13.68
C LEU A 53 -15.21 -1.70 14.40
N GLY A 54 -16.43 -1.60 13.84
CA GLY A 54 -17.49 -0.75 14.38
C GLY A 54 -17.22 0.74 14.20
N VAL A 55 -16.44 1.11 13.18
CA VAL A 55 -16.14 2.51 12.84
C VAL A 55 -17.04 2.93 11.69
N GLU A 56 -17.95 3.85 11.95
CA GLU A 56 -18.77 4.48 10.93
C GLU A 56 -17.96 5.56 10.19
N ALA A 57 -18.07 5.56 8.86
CA ALA A 57 -17.45 6.53 7.98
C ALA A 57 -18.47 7.01 6.95
N ASP A 58 -18.70 8.32 6.90
CA ASP A 58 -19.51 8.93 5.85
C ASP A 58 -18.79 8.85 4.51
N GLU A 59 -19.51 8.64 3.40
CA GLU A 59 -18.91 8.53 2.06
C GLU A 59 -18.03 9.75 1.70
N SER A 60 -18.43 10.96 2.12
CA SER A 60 -17.66 12.19 1.90
C SER A 60 -16.34 12.23 2.67
N SER A 61 -16.23 11.50 3.77
CA SER A 61 -14.99 11.41 4.55
C SER A 61 -13.95 10.51 3.88
N LEU A 62 -14.33 9.77 2.84
CA LEU A 62 -13.51 8.77 2.16
C LEU A 62 -13.41 9.06 0.65
N ASP A 63 -13.81 10.26 0.22
CA ASP A 63 -13.96 10.62 -1.19
C ASP A 63 -12.63 10.90 -1.89
N SER A 64 -11.56 11.13 -1.14
CA SER A 64 -10.24 11.55 -1.62
C SER A 64 -9.16 11.20 -0.60
N PRO A 65 -7.87 11.10 -0.99
CA PRO A 65 -6.79 10.83 -0.04
C PRO A 65 -6.71 11.86 1.10
N SER A 66 -7.01 13.13 0.80
CA SER A 66 -7.04 14.20 1.79
C SER A 66 -8.21 14.06 2.78
N ALA A 67 -9.41 13.74 2.29
CA ALA A 67 -10.57 13.49 3.15
C ALA A 67 -10.33 12.27 4.05
N LEU A 68 -9.81 11.19 3.47
CA LEU A 68 -9.43 9.99 4.22
C LEU A 68 -8.39 10.30 5.31
N LEU A 69 -7.37 11.12 5.00
CA LEU A 69 -6.39 11.54 6.01
C LEU A 69 -7.06 12.34 7.14
N ALA A 70 -7.95 13.29 6.83
CA ALA A 70 -8.69 14.05 7.84
C ALA A 70 -9.58 13.14 8.71
N PHE A 71 -10.20 12.14 8.10
CA PHE A 71 -10.98 11.11 8.79
C PHE A 71 -10.12 10.30 9.78
N LEU A 72 -8.92 9.88 9.38
CA LEU A 72 -8.00 9.13 10.23
C LEU A 72 -7.39 10.01 11.34
N LEU A 73 -7.11 11.29 11.05
CA LEU A 73 -6.56 12.26 12.01
C LEU A 73 -7.50 12.55 13.18
N SER A 74 -8.82 12.45 12.96
CA SER A 74 -9.82 12.68 14.01
C SER A 74 -10.03 11.46 14.91
N ARG A 75 -9.24 10.40 14.77
CA ARG A 75 -9.40 9.12 15.47
C ARG A 75 -8.07 8.58 16.01
N PRO A 76 -8.10 7.79 17.09
CA PRO A 76 -6.91 7.03 17.51
C PRO A 76 -6.53 6.01 16.43
N PRO A 77 -5.23 5.64 16.32
CA PRO A 77 -4.79 4.59 15.41
C PRO A 77 -5.55 3.29 15.62
N LEU A 78 -6.26 2.81 14.58
CA LEU A 78 -6.98 1.53 14.62
C LEU A 78 -6.01 0.35 14.54
N PHE A 79 -4.86 0.57 13.89
CA PHE A 79 -3.81 -0.43 13.70
C PHE A 79 -2.44 0.11 14.11
N PRO A 80 -2.19 0.39 15.41
CA PRO A 80 -0.95 1.00 15.87
C PRO A 80 0.30 0.14 15.60
N HIS A 81 0.13 -1.14 15.27
CA HIS A 81 1.21 -2.06 14.96
C HIS A 81 1.66 -2.01 13.49
N LEU A 82 0.86 -1.48 12.55
CA LEU A 82 1.25 -1.41 11.14
C LEU A 82 2.43 -0.49 10.94
N ASP A 83 3.37 -0.92 10.11
CA ASP A 83 4.48 -0.11 9.61
C ASP A 83 4.06 0.68 8.37
N ILE A 84 3.19 0.08 7.55
CA ILE A 84 2.66 0.67 6.32
C ILE A 84 1.15 0.42 6.20
N LEU A 85 0.39 1.48 5.95
CA LEU A 85 -0.98 1.45 5.46
C LEU A 85 -1.04 2.15 4.11
N MET A 86 -1.41 1.44 3.05
CA MET A 86 -1.59 2.00 1.71
C MET A 86 -3.04 1.82 1.27
N VAL A 87 -3.84 2.88 1.25
CA VAL A 87 -5.22 2.82 0.79
C VAL A 87 -5.29 3.37 -0.63
N THR A 88 -5.76 2.56 -1.58
CA THR A 88 -5.96 3.02 -2.97
C THR A 88 -7.39 3.53 -3.17
N LEU A 89 -7.55 4.66 -3.87
CA LEU A 89 -8.83 5.34 -4.11
C LEU A 89 -9.12 5.47 -5.61
N ASP A 90 -8.84 4.40 -6.37
CA ASP A 90 -9.01 4.35 -7.83
C ASP A 90 -8.26 5.51 -8.52
N GLN A 91 -8.92 6.17 -9.48
CA GLN A 91 -8.44 7.35 -10.21
C GLN A 91 -8.14 8.58 -9.33
N ARG A 92 -8.41 8.52 -8.02
CA ARG A 92 -8.16 9.62 -7.08
C ARG A 92 -6.79 9.52 -6.42
N GLY A 93 -6.01 8.49 -6.73
CA GLY A 93 -4.68 8.26 -6.17
C GLY A 93 -4.71 7.37 -4.95
N SER A 94 -3.83 7.61 -3.98
CA SER A 94 -3.69 6.77 -2.80
C SER A 94 -3.24 7.55 -1.58
N LEU A 95 -3.63 7.07 -0.40
CA LEU A 95 -3.07 7.51 0.88
C LEU A 95 -2.08 6.45 1.37
N LEU A 96 -0.86 6.88 1.64
CA LEU A 96 0.19 6.04 2.22
C LEU A 96 0.56 6.60 3.60
N ILE A 97 0.53 5.76 4.63
CA ILE A 97 1.01 6.12 5.97
C ILE A 97 2.12 5.16 6.36
N THR A 98 3.26 5.71 6.79
CA THR A 98 4.47 4.96 7.16
C THR A 98 5.02 5.44 8.50
N LYS A 99 5.62 4.56 9.32
CA LYS A 99 6.20 4.98 10.61
C LYS A 99 7.60 5.58 10.52
N GLU A 100 8.46 4.99 9.71
CA GLU A 100 9.90 5.28 9.71
C GLU A 100 10.42 5.82 8.38
N LEU A 101 9.70 5.52 7.30
CA LEU A 101 10.09 5.91 5.95
C LEU A 101 9.44 7.25 5.58
N VAL A 102 10.20 8.13 4.94
CA VAL A 102 9.72 9.43 4.47
C VAL A 102 10.03 9.59 2.99
N ALA A 103 9.02 9.97 2.21
CA ALA A 103 9.17 10.52 0.86
C ALA A 103 8.80 12.01 0.89
N GLU A 104 9.80 12.88 0.99
CA GLU A 104 9.60 14.32 1.19
C GLU A 104 8.77 14.95 0.06
N LYS A 105 8.95 14.51 -1.19
CA LYS A 105 8.13 14.95 -2.33
C LYS A 105 6.63 14.73 -2.14
N TYR A 106 6.24 13.68 -1.43
CA TYR A 106 4.85 13.25 -1.25
C TYR A 106 4.33 13.49 0.17
N LYS A 107 5.19 13.95 1.10
CA LYS A 107 4.83 14.15 2.51
C LYS A 107 3.80 15.27 2.62
N VAL A 108 2.74 14.98 3.37
CA VAL A 108 1.67 15.94 3.65
C VAL A 108 1.63 16.31 5.12
N SER A 109 1.74 15.34 6.02
CA SER A 109 1.60 15.58 7.46
C SER A 109 2.23 14.48 8.29
N GLU A 110 2.56 14.80 9.54
CA GLU A 110 2.80 13.82 10.60
C GLU A 110 1.51 13.66 11.41
N CYS A 111 1.09 12.42 11.67
CA CYS A 111 -0.16 12.10 12.32
C CYS A 111 0.03 10.99 13.36
N PRO A 112 -0.95 10.75 14.25
CA PRO A 112 -0.86 9.67 15.23
C PRO A 112 -0.64 8.27 14.64
N TRP A 113 -0.96 8.10 13.34
CA TRP A 113 -0.77 6.84 12.61
C TRP A 113 0.63 6.69 11.99
N GLY A 114 1.40 7.78 11.88
CA GLY A 114 2.70 7.82 11.19
C GLY A 114 2.88 9.10 10.36
N ILE A 115 3.79 9.04 9.39
CA ILE A 115 3.97 10.07 8.38
C ILE A 115 3.02 9.76 7.21
N ALA A 116 2.17 10.73 6.87
CA ALA A 116 1.19 10.60 5.81
C ALA A 116 1.72 11.20 4.50
N HIS A 117 1.53 10.43 3.42
CA HIS A 117 1.90 10.75 2.05
C HIS A 117 0.66 10.63 1.16
N ILE A 118 0.39 11.65 0.35
CA ILE A 118 -0.66 11.58 -0.68
C ILE A 118 0.00 11.31 -2.02
N LEU A 119 -0.35 10.18 -2.61
CA LEU A 119 0.17 9.74 -3.90
C LEU A 119 -0.82 10.15 -4.98
N PRO A 120 -0.40 10.89 -6.02
CA PRO A 120 -1.27 11.22 -7.13
C PRO A 120 -1.67 9.95 -7.90
N PRO A 121 -2.78 9.95 -8.64
CA PRO A 121 -3.02 8.90 -9.61
C PRO A 121 -1.90 8.89 -10.66
N PRO A 122 -1.61 7.72 -11.25
CA PRO A 122 -0.63 7.62 -12.33
C PRO A 122 -1.04 8.48 -13.53
N THR A 123 -0.08 9.19 -14.12
CA THR A 123 -0.29 9.98 -15.33
C THR A 123 -0.36 9.05 -16.54
N ILE A 124 -1.52 9.00 -17.20
CA ILE A 124 -1.73 8.18 -18.40
C ILE A 124 -2.68 8.88 -19.38
N ASP A 125 -2.43 8.71 -20.68
CA ASP A 125 -3.24 9.32 -21.75
C ASP A 125 -4.55 8.54 -21.99
N GLU A 126 -4.50 7.21 -21.97
CA GLU A 126 -5.66 6.33 -22.20
C GLU A 126 -5.60 5.09 -21.31
N ILE A 127 -6.72 4.75 -20.67
CA ILE A 127 -6.86 3.53 -19.86
C ILE A 127 -7.39 2.41 -20.76
N VAL A 128 -6.56 1.40 -20.98
CA VAL A 128 -6.88 0.17 -21.72
C VAL A 128 -7.45 -0.90 -20.79
N SER A 129 -6.89 -1.05 -19.59
CA SER A 129 -7.33 -2.05 -18.60
C SER A 129 -7.07 -1.54 -17.18
N VAL A 130 -7.91 -1.93 -16.21
CA VAL A 130 -7.68 -1.66 -14.78
C VAL A 130 -7.30 -2.93 -14.00
N SER A 131 -7.35 -4.09 -14.66
CA SER A 131 -7.10 -5.38 -14.02
C SER A 131 -5.62 -5.51 -13.63
N GLY A 132 -5.36 -5.78 -12.35
CA GLY A 132 -4.00 -5.95 -11.83
C GLY A 132 -3.27 -4.64 -11.48
N ALA A 133 -3.92 -3.48 -11.59
CA ALA A 133 -3.30 -2.19 -11.24
C ALA A 133 -2.83 -2.15 -9.77
N GLY A 134 -3.68 -2.61 -8.83
CA GLY A 134 -3.32 -2.71 -7.40
C GLY A 134 -2.18 -3.69 -7.15
N ASP A 135 -2.24 -4.89 -7.75
CA ASP A 135 -1.19 -5.90 -7.62
C ASP A 135 0.16 -5.40 -8.14
N ASN A 136 0.17 -4.67 -9.26
CA ASN A 136 1.39 -4.11 -9.83
C ASN A 136 1.92 -2.93 -9.00
N LEU A 137 1.05 -2.07 -8.46
CA LEU A 137 1.42 -1.03 -7.50
C LEU A 137 2.19 -1.65 -6.32
N ASN A 138 1.57 -2.63 -5.67
CA ASN A 138 2.12 -3.32 -4.50
C ASN A 138 3.43 -4.03 -4.83
N SER A 139 3.48 -4.74 -5.95
CA SER A 139 4.65 -5.50 -6.38
C SER A 139 5.85 -4.61 -6.70
N ALA A 140 5.64 -3.53 -7.47
CA ALA A 140 6.70 -2.60 -7.83
C ALA A 140 7.22 -1.82 -6.61
N PHE A 141 6.30 -1.38 -5.73
CA PHE A 141 6.66 -0.73 -4.48
C PHE A 141 7.49 -1.66 -3.58
N LEU A 142 7.03 -2.89 -3.37
CA LEU A 142 7.71 -3.90 -2.55
C LEU A 142 9.09 -4.25 -3.11
N VAL A 143 9.19 -4.52 -4.41
CA VAL A 143 10.48 -4.81 -5.05
C VAL A 143 11.45 -3.65 -4.89
N SER A 144 10.99 -2.41 -5.05
CA SER A 144 11.83 -1.23 -4.87
C SER A 144 12.38 -1.11 -3.44
N LEU A 145 11.51 -1.31 -2.43
CA LEU A 145 11.94 -1.32 -1.03
C LEU A 145 12.91 -2.46 -0.72
N LEU A 146 12.66 -3.66 -1.25
CA LEU A 146 13.53 -4.82 -1.07
C LEU A 146 14.92 -4.60 -1.70
N LEU A 147 15.03 -3.72 -2.70
CA LEU A 147 16.30 -3.32 -3.32
C LEU A 147 17.01 -2.19 -2.56
N GLY A 148 16.47 -1.75 -1.42
CA GLY A 148 17.05 -0.70 -0.59
C GLY A 148 16.92 0.69 -1.19
N ARG A 149 15.98 0.90 -2.13
CA ARG A 149 15.68 2.23 -2.68
C ARG A 149 14.95 3.09 -1.64
N SER A 150 15.00 4.41 -1.83
CA SER A 150 14.25 5.33 -0.98
C SER A 150 12.73 5.11 -1.10
N LEU A 151 11.96 5.60 -0.12
CA LEU A 151 10.49 5.54 -0.22
C LEU A 151 10.00 6.32 -1.44
N GLU A 152 10.61 7.46 -1.75
CA GLU A 152 10.28 8.30 -2.90
C GLU A 152 10.51 7.56 -4.22
N ASP A 153 11.67 6.93 -4.39
CA ASP A 153 11.96 6.12 -5.57
C ASP A 153 11.01 4.93 -5.71
N SER A 154 10.57 4.37 -4.58
CA SER A 154 9.65 3.24 -4.53
C SER A 154 8.24 3.63 -4.94
N ILE A 155 7.77 4.80 -4.51
CA ILE A 155 6.51 5.39 -4.98
C ILE A 155 6.62 5.69 -6.48
N ASP A 156 7.69 6.34 -6.92
CA ASP A 156 7.87 6.71 -8.32
C ASP A 156 7.91 5.49 -9.25
N LEU A 157 8.56 4.39 -8.82
CA LEU A 157 8.56 3.14 -9.58
C LEU A 157 7.16 2.51 -9.61
N ALA A 158 6.46 2.49 -8.48
CA ALA A 158 5.12 1.92 -8.38
C ALA A 158 4.13 2.66 -9.28
N LEU A 159 4.11 3.99 -9.25
CA LEU A 159 3.24 4.81 -10.11
C LEU A 159 3.54 4.58 -11.61
N LYS A 160 4.81 4.45 -11.99
CA LYS A 160 5.20 4.11 -13.38
C LYS A 160 4.73 2.72 -13.79
N ALA A 161 4.87 1.73 -12.89
CA ALA A 161 4.42 0.37 -13.14
C ALA A 161 2.90 0.32 -13.37
N VAL A 162 2.13 1.01 -12.53
CA VAL A 162 0.67 1.12 -12.69
C VAL A 162 0.31 1.83 -13.98
N ALA A 163 0.96 2.95 -14.32
CA ALA A 163 0.71 3.65 -15.58
C ALA A 163 0.91 2.72 -16.79
N TYR A 164 1.92 1.85 -16.77
CA TYR A 164 2.12 0.86 -17.83
C TYR A 164 0.97 -0.17 -17.89
N THR A 165 0.59 -0.75 -16.74
CA THR A 165 -0.51 -1.74 -16.69
C THR A 165 -1.83 -1.11 -17.15
N LEU A 166 -2.09 0.14 -16.77
CA LEU A 166 -3.30 0.84 -17.17
C LEU A 166 -3.37 1.05 -18.70
N GLY A 167 -2.22 1.26 -19.35
CA GLY A 167 -2.10 1.48 -20.79
C GLY A 167 -1.93 0.22 -21.62
N SER A 168 -1.98 -0.95 -20.99
CA SER A 168 -1.78 -2.25 -21.65
C SER A 168 -2.94 -3.20 -21.34
N THR A 169 -3.12 -4.20 -22.20
CA THR A 169 -3.95 -5.39 -21.89
C THR A 169 -3.22 -6.38 -21.00
N ASP A 170 -1.91 -6.21 -20.80
CA ASP A 170 -1.10 -7.08 -19.96
C ASP A 170 -1.26 -6.72 -18.48
N ALA A 171 -1.56 -7.72 -17.65
CA ALA A 171 -1.65 -7.55 -16.20
C ALA A 171 -0.29 -7.20 -15.55
N ILE A 172 0.83 -7.45 -16.25
CA ILE A 172 2.19 -7.23 -15.76
C ILE A 172 2.98 -6.47 -16.82
N ALA A 173 3.67 -5.42 -16.40
CA ALA A 173 4.57 -4.69 -17.28
C ALA A 173 5.78 -5.56 -17.69
N CYS A 174 5.78 -6.10 -18.92
CA CYS A 174 6.90 -6.90 -19.45
C CYS A 174 8.25 -6.15 -19.41
N GLU A 175 8.23 -4.81 -19.43
CA GLU A 175 9.41 -3.95 -19.40
C GLU A 175 10.00 -3.70 -17.99
N LEU A 176 9.37 -4.16 -16.90
CA LEU A 176 9.98 -4.08 -15.57
C LEU A 176 11.32 -4.82 -15.50
N SER A 177 11.46 -5.90 -16.28
CA SER A 177 12.73 -6.65 -16.44
C SER A 177 13.88 -5.81 -17.03
N GLN A 178 13.57 -4.73 -17.76
CA GLN A 178 14.54 -3.85 -18.42
C GLN A 178 14.82 -2.56 -17.62
N MET A 179 14.03 -2.23 -16.61
CA MET A 179 14.28 -1.12 -15.69
C MET A 179 15.41 -1.44 -14.72
N ASN A 180 16.64 -1.66 -15.20
CA ASN A 180 17.89 -1.86 -14.45
C ASN A 180 17.65 -2.18 -12.96
N ILE A 181 17.07 -3.35 -12.72
CA ILE A 181 16.87 -3.88 -11.38
C ILE A 181 18.23 -4.41 -10.95
N THR A 182 19.15 -3.51 -10.60
CA THR A 182 20.48 -3.89 -10.13
C THR A 182 20.31 -4.63 -8.82
N ALA A 183 20.57 -5.94 -8.86
CA ALA A 183 20.57 -6.81 -7.70
C ALA A 183 21.50 -6.27 -6.61
N ILE A 184 21.04 -6.33 -5.37
CA ILE A 184 21.85 -5.99 -4.20
C ILE A 184 23.08 -6.92 -4.17
N PRO A 185 24.31 -6.41 -4.05
CA PRO A 185 25.45 -7.25 -3.74
C PRO A 185 25.20 -7.84 -2.35
N ARG A 186 25.12 -9.18 -2.27
CA ARG A 186 25.13 -9.88 -0.99
C ARG A 186 26.33 -9.37 -0.19
N LYS A 187 26.09 -8.63 0.89
CA LYS A 187 27.14 -8.41 1.89
C LYS A 187 27.45 -9.78 2.47
N SER A 188 28.61 -10.30 2.13
CA SER A 188 29.22 -11.43 2.81
C SER A 188 29.29 -11.11 4.31
N LEU A 189 28.75 -12.02 5.12
CA LEU A 189 28.85 -12.04 6.58
C LEU A 189 30.29 -11.89 7.06
#